data_AF-A0A2T1E5Q2-F1
#
_entry.id   AF-A0A2T1E5Q2-F1
#
_cell.length_a   1.000
_cell.length_b   1.000
_cell.length_c   1.000
_cell.angle_alpha   90.00
_cell.angle_beta   90.00
_cell.angle_gamma   90.00
#
_symmetry.space_group_name_H-M   'P 1'
#
loop_
_entity.id
_entity.type
_entity.pdbx_description
1 polymer ?
#
loop_
_entity_poly.entity_id
_entity_poly.type
_entity_poly.pdbx_seq_one_letter_code
_entity_poly.pdbx_strand_id
1 'polypeptide(L)'
;MTHSLTPNQIAQLQDCFSLAQNPMQQDAARQAMTQLLGALELNATPAEVIDALWNELLTARRSTAFWEQISDAEKQMGDRLTQDNIRLQQNYLRLMQEQ
;
A
#
# COMPACT_ATOMS: atom_id res chain seq x y z
N MET A 1 -21.33 -24.27 -15.78
CA MET A 1 -22.29 -23.16 -15.56
C MET A 1 -21.47 -21.89 -15.40
N THR A 2 -21.56 -20.94 -16.31
CA THR A 2 -20.93 -19.62 -16.16
C THR A 2 -21.80 -18.79 -15.23
N HIS A 3 -21.34 -18.59 -13.99
CA HIS A 3 -22.04 -17.75 -13.02
C HIS A 3 -21.89 -16.30 -13.48
N SER A 4 -22.96 -15.69 -13.99
CA SER A 4 -22.97 -14.31 -14.44
C SER A 4 -23.22 -13.39 -13.24
N LEU A 5 -22.27 -12.51 -12.95
CA LEU A 5 -22.42 -11.52 -11.89
C LEU A 5 -23.55 -10.56 -12.22
N THR A 6 -24.37 -10.26 -11.23
CA THR A 6 -25.37 -9.20 -11.31
C THR A 6 -24.71 -7.82 -11.32
N PRO A 7 -25.37 -6.77 -11.85
CA PRO A 7 -24.84 -5.41 -11.81
C PRO A 7 -24.48 -4.93 -10.39
N ASN A 8 -25.24 -5.37 -9.38
CA ASN A 8 -24.97 -5.06 -7.99
C ASN A 8 -23.68 -5.72 -7.48
N GLN A 9 -23.44 -6.99 -7.83
CA GLN A 9 -22.20 -7.69 -7.48
C GLN A 9 -20.97 -7.10 -8.20
N ILE A 10 -21.15 -6.61 -9.43
CA ILE A 10 -20.10 -5.89 -10.15
C ILE A 10 -19.76 -4.57 -9.44
N ALA A 11 -20.76 -3.82 -8.99
CA ALA A 11 -20.55 -2.60 -8.21
C ALA A 11 -19.82 -2.91 -6.88
N GLN A 12 -20.25 -3.94 -6.15
CA GLN A 12 -19.59 -4.38 -4.91
C GLN A 12 -18.13 -4.80 -5.14
N LEU A 13 -17.83 -5.46 -6.27
CA LEU A 13 -16.46 -5.79 -6.65
C LEU A 13 -15.63 -4.52 -6.90
N GLN A 14 -16.19 -3.53 -7.60
CA GLN A 14 -15.52 -2.24 -7.84
C GLN A 14 -15.25 -1.48 -6.53
N ASP A 15 -16.17 -1.55 -5.56
CA ASP A 15 -15.97 -0.97 -4.23
C ASP A 15 -14.82 -1.68 -3.49
N CYS A 16 -14.75 -3.01 -3.57
CA CYS A 16 -13.63 -3.77 -3.00
C CYS A 16 -12.29 -3.30 -3.57
N PHE A 17 -12.21 -3.12 -4.89
CA PHE A 17 -10.99 -2.61 -5.54
C PHE A 17 -10.67 -1.17 -5.16
N SER A 18 -11.69 -0.34 -4.96
CA SER A 18 -11.51 1.05 -4.54
C SER A 18 -10.96 1.13 -3.11
N LEU A 19 -11.48 0.29 -2.19
CA LEU A 19 -10.94 0.16 -0.83
C LEU A 19 -9.50 -0.37 -0.84
N ALA A 20 -9.20 -1.33 -1.73
CA ALA A 20 -7.86 -1.91 -1.87
C ALA A 20 -6.81 -0.93 -2.42
N GLN A 21 -7.22 0.19 -3.02
CA GLN A 21 -6.28 1.25 -3.45
C GLN A 21 -5.70 2.01 -2.25
N ASN A 22 -6.43 2.08 -1.13
CA ASN A 22 -5.96 2.77 0.06
C ASN A 22 -5.26 1.78 1.01
N PRO A 23 -3.95 1.93 1.29
CA PRO A 23 -3.22 1.04 2.19
C PRO A 23 -3.78 1.02 3.62
N MET A 24 -4.46 2.09 4.06
CA MET A 24 -5.07 2.17 5.38
C MET A 24 -6.42 1.45 5.47
N GLN A 25 -7.01 1.07 4.34
CA GLN A 25 -8.33 0.43 4.27
C GLN A 25 -8.25 -1.05 3.87
N GLN A 26 -7.08 -1.69 4.00
CA GLN A 26 -6.91 -3.08 3.59
C GLN A 26 -7.78 -4.07 4.40
N ASP A 27 -7.99 -3.84 5.69
CA ASP A 27 -8.91 -4.65 6.50
C ASP A 27 -10.36 -4.52 6.00
N ALA A 28 -10.78 -3.29 5.66
CA ALA A 28 -12.10 -3.05 5.09
C ALA A 28 -12.24 -3.70 3.69
N ALA A 29 -11.21 -3.62 2.85
CA ALA A 29 -11.16 -4.26 1.55
C ALA A 29 -11.22 -5.80 1.64
N ARG A 30 -10.54 -6.38 2.64
CA ARG A 30 -10.57 -7.81 2.91
C ARG A 30 -11.96 -8.27 3.36
N GLN A 31 -12.57 -7.55 4.30
CA GLN A 31 -13.94 -7.84 4.76
C GLN A 31 -14.97 -7.72 3.64
N ALA A 32 -14.88 -6.68 2.80
CA ALA A 32 -15.80 -6.48 1.68
C ALA A 32 -15.72 -7.63 0.66
N MET A 33 -14.51 -8.12 0.35
CA MET A 33 -14.34 -9.27 -0.54
C MET A 33 -14.88 -10.57 0.07
N THR A 34 -14.64 -10.82 1.36
CA THR A 34 -15.21 -11.99 2.04
C THR A 34 -16.73 -11.98 2.03
N GLN A 35 -17.35 -10.81 2.22
CA GLN A 35 -18.81 -10.66 2.13
C GLN A 35 -19.33 -10.91 0.72
N LEU A 36 -18.64 -10.40 -0.31
CA LEU A 36 -18.99 -10.64 -1.71
C LEU A 36 -18.91 -12.13 -2.07
N LEU A 37 -17.83 -12.81 -1.68
CA LEU A 37 -17.67 -14.24 -1.89
C LEU A 37 -18.73 -15.07 -1.17
N GLY A 38 -19.09 -14.69 0.06
CA GLY A 38 -20.17 -15.31 0.81
C GLY A 38 -21.54 -15.14 0.14
N ALA A 39 -21.78 -14.00 -0.52
CA ALA A 39 -23.02 -13.72 -1.23
C ALA A 39 -23.13 -14.41 -2.61
N LEU A 40 -22.01 -14.87 -3.17
CA LEU A 40 -21.96 -15.50 -4.49
C LEU A 40 -22.24 -17.01 -4.47
N GLU A 41 -22.43 -17.60 -3.28
CA GLU A 41 -22.67 -19.05 -3.08
C GLU A 41 -21.76 -19.94 -3.95
N LEU A 42 -20.50 -19.51 -4.09
CA LEU A 42 -19.51 -20.20 -4.90
C LEU A 42 -19.20 -21.57 -4.27
N ASN A 43 -18.89 -22.55 -5.12
CA ASN A 43 -18.26 -23.78 -4.66
C ASN A 43 -16.96 -23.44 -3.90
N ALA A 44 -16.62 -24.24 -2.88
CA ALA A 44 -15.50 -23.96 -1.98
C ALA A 44 -14.18 -23.69 -2.73
N THR A 45 -13.87 -24.48 -3.76
CA THR A 45 -12.60 -24.37 -4.50
C THR A 45 -12.43 -23.03 -5.24
N PRO A 46 -13.39 -22.55 -6.07
CA PRO A 46 -13.32 -21.19 -6.62
C PRO A 46 -13.22 -20.08 -5.57
N ALA A 47 -13.97 -20.18 -4.46
CA ALA A 47 -13.96 -19.15 -3.42
C ALA A 47 -12.59 -19.03 -2.73
N GLU A 48 -11.97 -20.16 -2.40
CA GLU A 48 -10.62 -20.22 -1.84
C GLU A 48 -9.56 -19.64 -2.77
N VAL A 49 -9.65 -19.94 -4.08
CA VAL A 49 -8.71 -19.38 -5.07
C VAL A 49 -8.86 -17.88 -5.20
N ILE A 50 -10.09 -17.36 -5.22
CA ILE A 50 -10.33 -15.92 -5.31
C ILE A 50 -9.84 -15.21 -4.03
N ASP A 51 -10.08 -15.79 -2.86
CA ASP A 51 -9.58 -15.23 -1.60
C ASP A 51 -8.03 -15.22 -1.54
N ALA A 52 -7.38 -16.28 -2.00
CA ALA A 52 -5.91 -16.34 -2.09
C ALA A 52 -5.36 -15.25 -3.02
N LEU A 53 -5.91 -15.11 -4.24
CA LEU A 53 -5.51 -14.07 -5.19
C LEU A 53 -5.74 -12.66 -4.64
N TRP A 54 -6.85 -12.45 -3.92
CA TRP A 54 -7.14 -11.17 -3.27
C TRP A 54 -6.12 -10.82 -2.19
N ASN A 55 -5.74 -11.81 -1.37
CA ASN A 55 -4.73 -11.63 -0.33
C ASN A 55 -3.36 -11.30 -0.89
N GLU A 56 -2.96 -11.91 -2.01
CA GLU A 56 -1.73 -11.58 -2.72
C GLU A 56 -1.76 -10.14 -3.26
N LEU A 57 -2.87 -9.71 -3.87
CA LEU A 57 -3.03 -8.34 -4.37
C LEU A 57 -2.85 -7.30 -3.26
N LEU A 58 -3.51 -7.50 -2.12
CA LEU A 58 -3.40 -6.60 -0.97
C LEU A 58 -1.96 -6.54 -0.44
N THR A 59 -1.30 -7.70 -0.35
CA THR A 59 0.09 -7.81 0.11
C THR A 59 1.06 -7.08 -0.83
N ALA A 60 0.90 -7.26 -2.14
CA ALA A 60 1.72 -6.58 -3.14
C ALA A 60 1.56 -5.05 -3.06
N ARG A 61 0.33 -4.55 -2.93
CA ARG A 61 0.07 -3.11 -2.81
C ARG A 61 0.65 -2.50 -1.54
N ARG A 62 0.55 -3.22 -0.41
CA ARG A 62 1.15 -2.78 0.85
C ARG A 62 2.66 -2.70 0.75
N SER A 63 3.28 -3.65 0.06
CA SER A 63 4.71 -3.65 -0.22
C SER A 63 5.11 -2.41 -1.02
N THR A 64 4.39 -2.05 -2.09
CA THR A 64 4.67 -0.84 -2.88
C THR A 64 4.57 0.44 -2.03
N ALA A 65 3.49 0.62 -1.28
CA ALA A 65 3.31 1.79 -0.41
C ALA A 65 4.39 1.85 0.70
N PHE A 66 4.81 0.70 1.22
CA PHE A 66 5.89 0.60 2.18
C PHE A 66 7.25 0.98 1.58
N TRP A 67 7.55 0.54 0.36
CA TRP A 67 8.76 0.91 -0.36
C TRP A 67 8.82 2.41 -0.68
N GLU A 68 7.69 3.03 -1.05
CA GLU A 68 7.60 4.47 -1.23
C GLU A 68 7.92 5.22 0.08
N GLN A 69 7.32 4.79 1.20
CA GLN A 69 7.59 5.40 2.51
C GLN A 69 9.05 5.28 2.95
N ILE A 70 9.69 4.13 2.69
CA ILE A 70 11.11 3.94 2.97
C ILE A 70 11.97 4.85 2.09
N SER A 71 11.68 4.92 0.79
CA SER A 71 12.40 5.78 -0.15
C SER A 71 12.30 7.26 0.26
N ASP A 72 11.11 7.71 0.65
CA ASP A 72 10.90 9.07 1.14
C ASP A 72 11.65 9.34 2.46
N ALA A 73 11.66 8.38 3.38
CA ALA A 73 12.42 8.48 4.62
C ALA A 73 13.93 8.52 4.37
N GLU A 74 14.44 7.69 3.45
CA GLU A 74 15.84 7.68 3.04
C GLU A 74 16.25 9.02 2.43
N LYS A 75 15.42 9.57 1.54
CA LYS A 75 15.65 10.89 0.95
C LYS A 75 15.72 11.99 2.00
N GLN A 76 14.78 12.01 2.95
CA GLN A 76 14.79 12.99 4.05
C GLN A 76 16.03 12.87 4.94
N MET A 77 16.51 11.65 5.20
CA MET A 77 17.75 11.43 5.94
C MET A 77 18.98 11.94 5.17
N GLY A 78 19.04 11.68 3.86
CA GLY A 78 20.10 12.16 2.97
C GLY A 78 20.17 13.69 2.89
N ASP A 79 19.02 14.36 2.82
CA ASP A 79 18.94 15.82 2.80
C ASP A 79 19.44 16.43 4.12
N ARG A 80 19.07 15.84 5.27
CA ARG A 80 19.54 16.28 6.59
C ARG A 80 21.04 16.11 6.76
N LEU A 81 21.58 14.95 6.37
CA LEU A 81 23.02 14.68 6.45
C LEU A 81 23.83 15.65 5.59
N THR A 82 23.33 15.97 4.40
CA THR A 82 23.96 16.93 3.50
C THR A 82 23.93 18.34 4.11
N GLN A 83 22.79 18.77 4.65
CA GLN A 83 22.68 20.06 5.34
C GLN A 83 23.60 20.16 6.55
N ASP A 84 23.69 19.11 7.36
CA ASP A 84 24.56 19.09 8.54
C ASP A 84 26.05 19.13 8.14
N ASN A 85 26.43 18.41 7.08
CA ASN A 85 27.80 18.44 6.56
C ASN A 85 28.19 19.85 6.07
N ILE A 86 27.30 20.51 5.32
CA ILE A 86 27.51 21.89 4.86
C ILE A 86 27.65 22.85 6.05
N ARG A 87 26.79 22.73 7.08
CA ARG A 87 26.85 23.55 8.30
C ARG A 87 28.14 23.33 9.09
N LEU A 88 28.62 22.09 9.16
CA LEU A 88 29.90 21.73 9.79
C LEU A 88 31.06 22.36 9.04
N GLN A 89 31.09 22.27 7.71
CA GLN A 89 32.12 22.91 6.88
C GLN A 89 32.11 24.44 7.05
N GLN A 90 30.93 25.07 7.05
CA GLN A 90 30.80 26.51 7.27
C GLN A 90 31.26 26.93 8.67
N ASN A 91 30.92 26.17 9.71
CA ASN A 91 31.40 26.45 11.06
C ASN A 91 32.92 26.30 11.17
N TYR A 92 33.48 25.24 10.56
CA TYR A 92 34.93 25.02 10.56
C TYR A 92 35.67 26.15 9.83
N LEU A 93 35.17 26.59 8.67
CA LEU A 93 35.73 27.73 7.94
C LEU A 93 35.65 29.03 8.76
N ARG A 94 34.55 29.26 9.47
CA ARG A 94 34.40 30.44 10.34
C ARG A 94 35.39 30.40 11.50
N LEU A 95 35.50 29.27 12.20
CA LEU A 95 36.46 29.08 13.29
C LEU A 95 37.91 29.29 12.85
N MET A 96 38.26 28.87 11.63
CA MET A 96 39.60 29.08 11.05
C MET A 96 39.88 30.54 10.64
N GLN A 97 38.83 31.35 10.39
CA GLN A 97 38.96 32.78 10.07
C GLN A 97 38.98 33.67 11.31
N GLU A 98 38.45 33.18 12.44
CA GLU A 98 38.44 33.88 13.73
C GLU A 98 39.74 33.64 14.55
N GLN A 99 40.62 32.74 14.10
CA GLN A 99 41.99 32.52 14.62
C GLN A 99 43.02 33.32 13.82
#